data_AF-A0A352RXZ7-F1
#
_entry.id   AF-A0A352RXZ7-F1
#
_cell.length_a   1.000
_cell.length_b   1.000
_cell.length_c   1.000
_cell.angle_alpha   90.00
_cell.angle_beta   90.00
_cell.angle_gamma   90.00
#
_symmetry.space_group_name_H-M   'P 1'
#
loop_
_entity.id
_entity.type
_entity.pdbx_description
1 polymer ?
#
loop_
_entity_poly.entity_id
_entity_poly.type
_entity_poly.pdbx_seq_one_letter_code
_entity_poly.pdbx_strand_id
1 'polypeptide(L)' 'DKKLVGPAYKDIAAKYKGDKAAAAQLSQSILKGSSGKWGPIPMPPNQVSEAEANTLAKWVLSL' A
#
# COMPACT_ATOMS: atom_id res chain seq x y z
N ASP A 1 0.95 9.20 -21.35
CA ASP A 1 1.93 8.29 -20.70
C ASP A 1 1.89 8.39 -19.17
N LYS A 2 0.94 7.76 -18.50
CA LYS A 2 0.97 7.67 -17.02
C LYS A 2 1.89 6.51 -16.64
N LYS A 3 3.19 6.79 -16.46
CA LYS A 3 4.08 5.85 -15.78
C LYS A 3 3.45 5.56 -14.41
N LEU A 4 3.09 4.30 -14.18
CA LEU A 4 2.69 3.84 -12.86
C LEU A 4 3.94 3.95 -11.98
N VAL A 5 3.98 4.95 -11.10
CA VAL A 5 5.14 5.26 -10.24
C VAL A 5 5.24 4.34 -9.02
N GLY A 6 4.24 3.47 -8.82
CA GLY A 6 4.19 2.48 -7.75
C GLY A 6 4.06 1.04 -8.28
N PRO A 7 4.23 0.05 -7.39
CA PRO A 7 4.06 -1.37 -7.73
C PRO A 7 2.60 -1.66 -8.15
N ALA A 8 2.39 -2.72 -8.92
CA ALA A 8 1.03 -3.17 -9.18
C ALA A 8 0.38 -3.69 -7.87
N TYR A 9 -0.92 -3.47 -7.69
CA TYR A 9 -1.61 -3.93 -6.48
C TYR A 9 -1.52 -5.46 -6.28
N LYS A 10 -1.47 -6.23 -7.37
CA LYS A 10 -1.25 -7.69 -7.34
C LYS A 10 0.13 -8.06 -6.81
N ASP A 11 1.17 -7.28 -7.11
CA ASP A 11 2.52 -7.51 -6.58
C ASP A 11 2.59 -7.18 -5.09
N ILE A 12 1.83 -6.16 -4.67
CA ILE A 12 1.65 -5.83 -3.25
C ILE A 12 0.99 -7.00 -2.53
N ALA A 13 -0.12 -7.51 -3.05
CA ALA A 13 -0.83 -8.66 -2.47
C ALA A 13 0.06 -9.90 -2.41
N ALA A 14 0.78 -10.20 -3.48
CA ALA A 14 1.70 -11.33 -3.55
C ALA A 14 2.85 -11.21 -2.53
N LYS A 15 3.46 -10.02 -2.38
CA LYS A 15 4.55 -9.78 -1.43
C LYS A 15 4.11 -9.95 0.03
N TYR A 16 2.88 -9.54 0.33
CA TYR A 16 2.31 -9.57 1.68
C TYR A 16 1.47 -10.83 1.96
N LYS A 17 1.44 -11.79 1.03
CA LYS A 17 0.66 -13.02 1.16
C LYS A 17 1.10 -13.81 2.40
N GLY A 18 0.16 -14.07 3.30
CA GLY A 18 0.42 -14.82 4.54
C GLY A 18 0.93 -13.97 5.71
N ASP A 19 1.18 -12.67 5.51
CA ASP A 19 1.53 -11.75 6.59
C ASP A 19 0.26 -11.20 7.26
N LYS A 20 0.03 -11.61 8.51
CA LYS A 20 -1.12 -11.16 9.32
C LYS A 20 -1.05 -9.68 9.67
N ALA A 21 0.14 -9.07 9.65
CA ALA A 21 0.35 -7.64 9.90
C ALA A 21 0.24 -6.78 8.63
N ALA A 22 0.11 -7.40 7.44
CA ALA A 22 0.12 -6.70 6.16
C ALA A 22 -0.92 -5.58 6.07
N ALA A 23 -2.16 -5.82 6.52
CA ALA A 23 -3.23 -4.84 6.44
C ALA A 23 -2.90 -3.57 7.24
N ALA A 24 -2.33 -3.73 8.44
CA ALA A 24 -1.92 -2.60 9.29
C ALA A 24 -0.69 -1.87 8.74
N GLN A 25 0.27 -2.61 8.16
CA GLN A 25 1.44 -2.00 7.52
C GLN A 25 1.07 -1.22 6.25
N LEU A 26 0.15 -1.74 5.45
CA LEU A 26 -0.36 -1.09 4.25
C LEU A 26 -1.18 0.14 4.61
N SER A 27 -2.09 0.06 5.58
CA SER A 27 -2.89 1.21 5.99
C SER A 27 -2.01 2.34 6.55
N GLN A 28 -1.01 2.03 7.38
CA GLN A 28 -0.02 3.01 7.82
C GLN A 28 0.77 3.61 6.65
N SER A 29 1.16 2.78 5.68
CA SER A 29 1.87 3.26 4.49
C SER A 29 0.99 4.19 3.66
N ILE A 30 -0.31 3.90 3.52
CA ILE A 30 -1.28 4.75 2.80
C ILE A 30 -1.43 6.10 3.51
N LEU A 31 -1.57 6.10 4.85
CA LEU A 31 -1.75 7.31 5.65
C LEU A 31 -0.49 8.19 5.69
N LYS A 32 0.66 7.59 6.01
CA LYS A 32 1.92 8.31 6.29
C LYS A 32 2.86 8.40 5.09
N GLY A 33 2.49 7.77 3.98
CA GLY A 33 3.41 7.55 2.87
C GLY A 33 4.36 6.38 3.13
N SER A 34 5.15 6.07 2.11
CA SER A 34 6.14 4.99 2.15
C SER A 34 7.34 5.35 1.30
N SER A 35 8.55 5.03 1.75
CA SER A 35 9.77 5.22 0.96
C SER A 35 10.61 3.94 0.98
N GLY A 36 11.30 3.65 -0.12
CA GLY A 36 12.27 2.55 -0.23
C GLY A 36 11.70 1.12 -0.32
N LYS A 37 10.42 0.89 0.01
CA LYS A 37 9.82 -0.46 0.00
C LYS A 37 9.65 -1.07 -1.40
N TRP A 38 9.46 -0.21 -2.40
CA TRP A 38 9.05 -0.57 -3.76
C TRP A 38 9.91 0.06 -4.85
N GLY A 39 10.93 0.80 -4.45
CA GLY A 39 11.79 1.54 -5.35
C GLY A 39 12.22 2.89 -4.76
N PRO A 40 12.93 3.69 -5.56
CA PRO A 40 13.47 4.98 -5.14
C PRO A 40 12.39 6.08 -5.03
N ILE A 41 11.19 5.85 -5.60
CA ILE A 41 10.11 6.82 -5.60
C ILE A 41 9.30 6.66 -4.30
N PRO A 42 9.26 7.67 -3.42
CA PRO A 42 8.43 7.62 -2.23
C PRO A 42 6.96 7.83 -2.60
N MET A 43 6.08 7.06 -1.98
CA MET A 43 4.65 7.33 -1.92
C MET A 43 4.41 8.44 -0.88
N PRO A 44 3.86 9.60 -1.26
CA PRO A 44 3.52 10.64 -0.30
C PRO A 44 2.35 10.22 0.62
N PRO A 45 2.18 10.88 1.78
CA PRO A 45 1.00 10.70 2.63
C PRO A 45 -0.30 10.97 1.86
N ASN A 46 -1.33 10.16 2.09
CA ASN A 46 -2.67 10.41 1.53
C ASN A 46 -3.59 10.97 2.62
N GLN A 47 -4.38 11.99 2.28
CA GLN A 47 -5.42 12.54 3.16
C GLN A 47 -6.65 11.63 3.16
N VAL A 48 -6.52 10.48 3.79
CA VAL A 48 -7.62 9.53 4.05
C VAL A 48 -7.72 9.26 5.53
N SER A 49 -8.90 8.88 6.00
CA SER A 49 -9.08 8.41 7.36
C SER A 49 -8.43 7.03 7.56
N GLU A 50 -8.20 6.65 8.81
CA GLU A 50 -7.66 5.32 9.13
C GLU A 50 -8.60 4.18 8.71
N ALA A 51 -9.91 4.42 8.78
CA ALA A 51 -10.92 3.46 8.32
C ALA A 51 -10.85 3.24 6.79
N GLU A 52 -10.71 4.32 6.02
CA GLU A 52 -10.54 4.25 4.56
C GLU A 52 -9.22 3.57 4.20
N ALA A 53 -8.11 3.93 4.86
CA ALA A 53 -6.81 3.32 4.64
C ALA A 53 -6.82 1.80 4.91
N ASN A 54 -7.48 1.37 5.99
CA ASN A 54 -7.65 -0.05 6.29
C ASN A 54 -8.53 -0.77 5.24
N THR A 55 -9.56 -0.11 4.74
CA THR A 55 -10.43 -0.65 3.70
C THR A 55 -9.67 -0.85 2.38
N LEU A 56 -8.90 0.16 1.98
CA LEU A 56 -8.02 0.10 0.81
C LEU A 56 -6.94 -0.97 0.96
N ALA A 57 -6.30 -1.06 2.14
CA ALA A 57 -5.29 -2.08 2.41
C ALA A 57 -5.85 -3.49 2.28
N LYS A 58 -7.03 -3.76 2.85
CA LYS A 58 -7.70 -5.06 2.73
C LYS A 58 -8.09 -5.37 1.29
N TRP A 59 -8.61 -4.38 0.56
CA TRP A 59 -8.94 -4.55 -0.85
C TRP A 59 -7.70 -4.90 -1.67
N VAL A 60 -6.58 -4.18 -1.50
CA VAL A 60 -5.32 -4.48 -2.18
C VAL A 60 -4.85 -5.89 -1.86
N LEU A 61 -4.91 -6.33 -0.61
CA LEU A 61 -4.50 -7.68 -0.20
C LEU A 61 -5.44 -8.80 -0.69
N SER A 62 -6.62 -8.46 -1.19
CA SER A 62 -7.58 -9.42 -1.75
C SER A 62 -7.39 -9.70 -3.25
N LEU A 63 -6.48 -8.95 -3.91
CA LEU A 63 -6.15 -9.08 -5.33
C LEU A 63 -5.13 -10.19 -5.61
#